data_AF-A0A935D1H7-F1
#
_entry.id   AF-A0A935D1H7-F1
#
_cell.length_a   1.000
_cell.length_b   1.000
_cell.length_c   1.000
_cell.angle_alpha   90.00
_cell.angle_beta   90.00
_cell.angle_gamma   90.00
#
_symmetry.space_group_name_H-M   'P 1'
#
loop_
_entity.id
_entity.type
_entity.pdbx_description
1 polymer ?
#
loop_
_entity_poly.entity_id
_entity_poly.type
_entity_poly.pdbx_seq_one_letter_code
_entity_poly.pdbx_strand_id
1 'polypeptide(L)'
;MALALFACAACETGTTADELSITGVVVRAEPLTRGTGCGTKAGQVYKYAAVATRAGTDRVVDAGLYDCFADAAFVNLPPDEGGSYRFDIHVFAFDRGQHDAQAGAMGTALSRDNSGAPAGALTGFRALMTLAKTRCTVTQTLTVQSIASCEPLAR
;
A
#
# COMPACT_ATOMS: atom_id res chain seq x y z
N MET A 1 14.53 63.81 29.26
CA MET A 1 15.01 62.91 28.20
C MET A 1 15.12 61.52 28.80
N ALA A 2 14.12 60.66 28.56
CA ALA A 2 14.06 59.30 29.09
C ALA A 2 13.54 58.39 27.96
N LEU A 3 14.27 57.29 27.75
CA LEU A 3 14.16 56.34 26.65
C LEU A 3 13.01 55.33 26.88
N ALA A 4 12.30 55.07 25.78
CA ALA A 4 11.69 53.81 25.29
C ALA A 4 11.41 52.62 26.24
N LEU A 5 10.24 52.00 26.06
CA LEU A 5 10.11 50.57 25.70
C LEU A 5 8.65 50.26 25.30
N PHE A 6 8.38 50.27 24.00
CA PHE A 6 7.17 49.74 23.38
C PHE A 6 7.32 48.21 23.32
N ALA A 7 6.66 47.49 24.23
CA ALA A 7 6.57 46.04 24.17
C ALA A 7 5.44 45.64 23.21
N CYS A 8 5.77 45.44 21.94
CA CYS A 8 4.93 44.64 21.06
C CYS A 8 4.95 43.20 21.58
N ALA A 9 3.85 42.77 22.19
CA ALA A 9 3.58 41.35 22.40
C ALA A 9 3.40 40.71 21.01
N ALA A 10 4.49 40.14 20.49
CA ALA A 10 4.44 39.26 19.34
C ALA A 10 3.67 38.01 19.77
N CYS A 11 2.41 37.93 19.36
CA CYS A 11 1.65 36.70 19.40
C CYS A 11 2.23 35.79 18.31
N GLU A 12 3.20 34.95 18.67
CA GLU A 12 3.62 33.84 17.81
C GLU A 12 2.51 32.78 17.85
N THR A 13 1.47 32.97 17.05
CA THR A 13 0.64 31.83 16.61
C THR A 13 1.48 31.04 15.62
N GLY A 14 2.42 30.25 16.14
CA GLY A 14 3.05 29.17 15.41
C GLY A 14 2.01 28.10 15.15
N THR A 15 1.14 28.30 14.16
CA THR A 15 0.54 27.17 13.47
C THR A 15 1.68 26.51 12.70
N THR A 16 2.32 25.50 13.30
CA THR A 16 2.91 24.44 12.49
C THR A 16 1.74 23.83 11.72
N ALA A 17 1.51 24.34 10.52
CA ALA A 17 0.82 23.56 9.52
C ALA A 17 1.66 22.30 9.39
N ASP A 18 1.14 21.17 9.91
CA ASP A 18 1.53 19.88 9.39
C ASP A 18 1.22 19.96 7.90
N GLU A 19 2.24 20.34 7.13
CA GLU A 19 2.19 20.26 5.69
C GLU A 19 2.04 18.76 5.43
N LEU A 20 0.80 18.33 5.23
CA LEU A 20 0.46 16.94 4.91
C LEU A 20 1.19 16.62 3.61
N SER A 21 2.43 16.18 3.76
CA SER A 21 3.29 15.78 2.67
C SER A 21 2.65 14.54 2.09
N ILE A 22 1.78 14.73 1.09
CA ILE A 22 1.10 13.65 0.42
C ILE A 22 2.20 12.78 -0.17
N THR A 23 2.31 11.59 0.39
CA THR A 23 3.25 10.58 -0.05
C THR A 23 2.47 9.46 -0.68
N GLY A 24 2.99 8.93 -1.78
CA GLY A 24 2.31 7.89 -2.53
C GLY A 24 3.26 6.75 -2.86
N VAL A 25 2.78 5.53 -2.74
CA VAL A 25 3.41 4.33 -3.30
C VAL A 25 2.47 3.79 -4.37
N VAL A 26 2.98 3.61 -5.58
CA VAL A 26 2.21 3.07 -6.70
C VAL A 26 2.77 1.73 -7.14
N VAL A 27 1.88 0.75 -7.31
CA VAL A 27 2.17 -0.51 -7.99
C VAL A 27 1.51 -0.49 -9.36
N ARG A 28 2.33 -0.51 -10.40
CA ARG A 28 1.85 -0.46 -11.78
C ARG A 28 1.26 -1.82 -12.19
N ALA A 29 0.03 -1.82 -12.69
CA ALA A 29 -0.67 -3.03 -13.13
C ALA A 29 -0.14 -3.58 -14.47
N GLU A 30 0.36 -2.70 -15.34
CA GLU A 30 0.93 -3.10 -16.64
C GLU A 30 2.08 -4.12 -16.52
N PRO A 31 3.15 -3.87 -15.73
CA PRO A 31 4.23 -4.85 -15.57
C PRO A 31 3.77 -6.10 -14.80
N LEU A 32 2.84 -5.97 -13.85
CA LEU A 32 2.30 -7.13 -13.12
C LEU A 32 1.56 -8.09 -14.05
N THR A 33 0.70 -7.57 -14.93
CA THR A 33 -0.16 -8.39 -15.79
C THR A 33 0.53 -8.84 -17.08
N ARG A 34 1.74 -8.33 -17.37
CA ARG A 34 2.51 -8.69 -18.56
C ARG A 34 2.75 -10.21 -18.59
N GLY A 35 2.36 -10.86 -19.70
CA GLY A 35 2.50 -12.31 -19.91
C GLY A 35 1.34 -13.17 -19.38
N THR A 36 0.51 -12.65 -18.48
CA THR A 36 -0.71 -13.35 -18.01
C THR A 36 -1.98 -12.75 -18.61
N GLY A 37 -1.95 -11.47 -18.94
CA GLY A 37 -3.09 -10.74 -19.46
C GLY A 37 -4.05 -10.29 -18.35
N CYS A 38 -4.80 -9.24 -18.66
CA CYS A 38 -5.84 -8.67 -17.83
C CYS A 38 -7.19 -8.94 -18.50
N GLY A 39 -8.10 -9.61 -17.80
CA GLY A 39 -9.41 -9.96 -18.34
C GLY A 39 -10.19 -10.97 -17.49
N THR A 40 -11.32 -11.45 -18.04
CA THR A 40 -12.25 -12.33 -17.33
C THR A 40 -12.13 -13.81 -17.73
N LYS A 41 -11.20 -14.16 -18.63
CA LYS A 41 -11.00 -15.55 -19.04
C LYS A 41 -10.21 -16.30 -17.97
N ALA A 42 -10.40 -17.63 -17.89
CA ALA A 42 -9.61 -18.48 -17.03
C ALA A 42 -8.11 -18.30 -17.35
N GLY A 43 -7.27 -18.20 -16.31
CA GLY A 43 -5.84 -17.97 -16.45
C GLY A 43 -5.43 -16.53 -16.79
N GLN A 44 -6.36 -15.57 -16.88
CA GLN A 44 -6.06 -14.13 -16.93
C GLN A 44 -6.26 -13.51 -15.54
N VAL A 45 -5.50 -12.46 -15.25
CA VAL A 45 -5.72 -11.67 -14.03
C VAL A 45 -7.04 -10.92 -14.19
N TYR A 46 -7.99 -11.18 -13.30
CA TYR A 46 -9.25 -10.44 -13.21
C TYR A 46 -9.14 -9.31 -12.20
N LYS A 47 -8.71 -9.65 -10.98
CA LYS A 47 -8.43 -8.73 -9.88
C LYS A 47 -7.15 -9.15 -9.17
N TYR A 48 -6.51 -8.21 -8.49
CA TYR A 48 -5.38 -8.52 -7.62
C TYR A 48 -5.51 -7.76 -6.30
N ALA A 49 -5.09 -8.40 -5.22
CA ALA A 49 -4.90 -7.73 -3.95
C ALA A 49 -3.46 -7.24 -3.84
N ALA A 50 -3.27 -6.03 -3.35
CA ALA A 50 -1.97 -5.50 -2.98
C ALA A 50 -1.98 -5.20 -1.47
N VAL A 51 -1.03 -5.77 -0.75
CA VAL A 51 -0.91 -5.64 0.71
C VAL A 51 0.44 -5.06 1.05
N ALA A 52 0.46 -3.85 1.60
CA ALA A 52 1.66 -3.17 2.04
C ALA A 52 2.01 -3.61 3.46
N THR A 53 3.27 -4.02 3.67
CA THR A 53 3.84 -4.30 4.99
C THR A 53 5.11 -3.48 5.21
N ARG A 54 5.49 -3.30 6.47
CA ARG A 54 6.80 -2.70 6.79
C ARG A 54 7.91 -3.64 6.33
N ALA A 55 8.95 -3.08 5.70
CA ALA A 55 10.00 -3.88 5.11
C ALA A 55 10.65 -4.84 6.11
N GLY A 56 10.81 -6.10 5.73
CA GLY A 56 11.40 -7.13 6.59
C GLY A 56 10.47 -7.62 7.70
N THR A 57 9.20 -7.22 7.69
CA THR A 57 8.19 -7.70 8.63
C THR A 57 6.90 -8.10 7.89
N ASP A 58 6.10 -8.97 8.52
CA ASP A 58 4.75 -9.29 8.05
C ASP A 58 3.69 -8.40 8.75
N ARG A 59 4.06 -7.19 9.21
CA ARG A 59 3.13 -6.22 9.80
C ARG A 59 2.49 -5.41 8.69
N VAL A 60 1.20 -5.65 8.47
CA VAL A 60 0.40 -4.95 7.46
C VAL A 60 0.15 -3.51 7.89
N VAL A 61 0.30 -2.59 6.95
CA VAL A 61 0.02 -1.17 7.14
C VAL A 61 -1.17 -0.70 6.29
N ASP A 62 -1.43 -1.35 5.16
CA ASP A 62 -2.56 -1.07 4.29
C ASP A 62 -2.78 -2.24 3.30
N ALA A 63 -4.00 -2.41 2.82
CA ALA A 63 -4.38 -3.44 1.86
C ALA A 63 -5.57 -3.00 0.99
N GLY A 64 -5.52 -3.37 -0.29
CA GLY A 64 -6.60 -3.09 -1.24
C GLY A 64 -6.78 -4.18 -2.29
N LEU A 65 -7.96 -4.19 -2.92
CA LEU A 65 -8.30 -5.05 -4.05
C LEU A 65 -8.54 -4.18 -5.28
N TYR A 66 -7.85 -4.49 -6.37
CA TYR A 66 -7.75 -3.66 -7.55
C TYR A 66 -8.11 -4.47 -8.80
N ASP A 67 -8.67 -3.78 -9.79
CA ASP A 67 -8.89 -4.36 -11.11
C ASP A 67 -7.56 -4.55 -11.85
N CYS A 68 -7.48 -5.56 -12.71
CA CYS A 68 -6.24 -5.90 -13.41
C CYS A 68 -5.64 -4.79 -14.30
N PHE A 69 -6.41 -3.74 -14.62
CA PHE A 69 -5.96 -2.58 -15.38
C PHE A 69 -5.73 -1.34 -14.52
N ALA A 70 -6.09 -1.38 -13.24
CA ALA A 70 -5.95 -0.26 -12.32
C ALA A 70 -4.67 -0.42 -11.49
N ASP A 71 -3.88 0.64 -11.41
CA ASP A 71 -2.70 0.68 -10.55
C ASP A 71 -3.13 0.72 -9.08
N ALA A 72 -2.43 -0.02 -8.21
CA ALA A 72 -2.65 0.09 -6.77
C ALA A 72 -1.90 1.30 -6.25
N ALA A 73 -2.55 2.09 -5.41
CA ALA A 73 -1.96 3.28 -4.82
C ALA A 73 -2.18 3.26 -3.31
N PHE A 74 -1.09 3.38 -2.56
CA PHE A 74 -1.11 3.57 -1.12
C PHE A 74 -0.68 5.00 -0.83
N VAL A 75 -1.38 5.68 0.07
CA VAL A 75 -1.09 7.08 0.40
C VAL A 75 -0.85 7.23 1.89
N ASN A 76 0.09 8.10 2.24
CA ASN A 76 0.40 8.47 3.63
C ASN A 76 0.73 7.25 4.51
N LEU A 77 1.50 6.27 3.99
CA LEU A 77 1.90 5.12 4.80
C LEU A 77 2.79 5.57 5.97
N PRO A 78 2.54 5.06 7.18
CA PRO A 78 3.31 5.44 8.36
C PRO A 78 4.71 4.80 8.32
N PRO A 79 5.75 5.49 8.80
CA PRO A 79 7.06 4.88 8.94
C PRO A 79 7.04 3.74 9.97
N ASP A 80 8.12 2.95 9.97
CA ASP A 80 8.38 2.01 11.05
C ASP A 80 8.81 2.71 12.36
N GLU A 81 9.03 1.92 13.42
CA GLU A 81 9.42 2.44 14.74
C GLU A 81 10.82 3.09 14.73
N GLY A 82 11.64 2.81 13.70
CA GLY A 82 12.93 3.45 13.46
C GLY A 82 12.87 4.65 12.51
N GLY A 83 11.68 5.08 12.07
CA GLY A 83 11.50 6.20 11.14
C GLY A 83 11.76 5.86 9.67
N SER A 84 11.91 4.58 9.32
CA SER A 84 12.12 4.13 7.94
C SER A 84 10.80 4.04 7.17
N TYR A 85 10.85 4.50 5.92
CA TYR A 85 9.73 4.48 4.96
C TYR A 85 9.90 3.36 3.92
N ARG A 86 10.47 2.23 4.34
CA ARG A 86 10.67 1.06 3.48
C ARG A 86 9.51 0.11 3.65
N PHE A 87 8.91 -0.30 2.53
CA PHE A 87 7.76 -1.19 2.50
C PHE A 87 7.97 -2.35 1.55
N ASP A 88 7.39 -3.47 1.92
CA ASP A 88 7.17 -4.62 1.05
C ASP A 88 5.71 -4.62 0.61
N ILE A 89 5.46 -4.92 -0.66
CA ILE A 89 4.09 -5.01 -1.18
C ILE A 89 3.89 -6.42 -1.71
N HIS A 90 2.98 -7.15 -1.10
CA HIS A 90 2.60 -8.49 -1.55
C HIS A 90 1.42 -8.38 -2.50
N VAL A 91 1.59 -8.94 -3.69
CA VAL A 91 0.57 -8.96 -4.72
C VAL A 91 0.04 -10.38 -4.88
N PHE A 92 -1.27 -10.52 -4.80
CA PHE A 92 -2.00 -11.78 -4.96
C PHE A 92 -2.97 -11.62 -6.12
N ALA A 93 -2.68 -12.25 -7.26
CA ALA A 93 -3.50 -12.17 -8.45
C ALA A 93 -4.55 -13.30 -8.48
N PHE A 94 -5.75 -12.98 -8.95
CA PHE A 94 -6.87 -13.92 -9.03
C PHE A 94 -7.43 -13.92 -10.45
N ASP A 95 -7.76 -15.10 -10.97
CA ASP A 95 -8.71 -15.17 -12.07
C ASP A 95 -10.15 -14.96 -11.58
N ARG A 96 -11.10 -14.89 -12.51
CA ARG A 96 -12.50 -14.64 -12.17
C ARG A 96 -13.12 -15.74 -11.29
N GLY A 97 -12.84 -17.02 -11.59
CA GLY A 97 -13.41 -18.13 -10.83
C GLY A 97 -12.88 -18.17 -9.40
N GLN A 98 -11.57 -17.96 -9.24
CA GLN A 98 -10.91 -17.84 -7.95
C GLN A 98 -11.44 -16.66 -7.15
N HIS A 99 -11.66 -15.52 -7.80
CA HIS A 99 -12.22 -14.33 -7.18
C HIS A 99 -13.63 -14.61 -6.65
N ASP A 100 -14.52 -15.07 -7.53
CA ASP A 100 -15.94 -15.24 -7.21
C ASP A 100 -16.13 -16.31 -6.12
N ALA A 101 -15.32 -17.38 -6.12
CA ALA A 101 -15.36 -18.43 -5.10
C ALA A 101 -14.87 -17.96 -3.72
N GLN A 102 -14.05 -16.91 -3.64
CA GLN A 102 -13.39 -16.49 -2.41
C GLN A 102 -13.70 -15.04 -2.01
N ALA A 103 -14.66 -14.37 -2.66
CA ALA A 103 -14.95 -12.96 -2.45
C ALA A 103 -15.22 -12.61 -0.97
N GLY A 104 -15.95 -13.46 -0.24
CA GLY A 104 -16.19 -13.29 1.20
C GLY A 104 -14.92 -13.44 2.05
N ALA A 105 -14.05 -14.39 1.70
CA ALA A 105 -12.77 -14.59 2.38
C ALA A 105 -11.80 -13.42 2.12
N MET A 106 -11.78 -12.89 0.89
CA MET A 106 -11.03 -11.67 0.55
C MET A 106 -11.54 -10.45 1.30
N GLY A 107 -12.86 -10.24 1.37
CA GLY A 107 -13.44 -9.14 2.16
C GLY A 107 -13.06 -9.22 3.65
N THR A 108 -13.03 -10.44 4.19
CA THR A 108 -12.59 -10.70 5.58
C THR A 108 -11.09 -10.42 5.75
N ALA A 109 -10.25 -10.84 4.80
CA ALA A 109 -8.82 -10.57 4.81
C ALA A 109 -8.54 -9.06 4.75
N LEU A 110 -9.19 -8.32 3.83
CA LEU A 110 -9.07 -6.87 3.72
C LEU A 110 -9.47 -6.15 5.00
N SER A 111 -10.63 -6.53 5.57
CA SER A 111 -11.14 -5.90 6.79
C SER A 111 -10.20 -6.11 7.97
N ARG A 112 -9.61 -7.31 8.07
CA ARG A 112 -8.58 -7.62 9.08
C ARG A 112 -7.33 -6.79 8.85
N ASP A 113 -6.79 -6.80 7.65
CA ASP A 113 -5.54 -6.14 7.29
C ASP A 113 -5.61 -4.62 7.52
N ASN A 114 -6.73 -3.99 7.16
CA ASN A 114 -6.97 -2.56 7.35
C ASN A 114 -7.38 -2.18 8.79
N SER A 115 -7.62 -3.15 9.66
CA SER A 115 -7.86 -2.90 11.10
C SER A 115 -6.56 -2.77 11.92
N GLY A 116 -5.39 -2.79 11.27
CA GLY A 116 -4.09 -2.71 11.94
C GLY A 116 -3.66 -4.03 12.57
N ALA A 117 -3.91 -5.14 11.86
CA ALA A 117 -3.64 -6.48 12.37
C ALA A 117 -2.17 -6.69 12.83
N PRO A 118 -1.95 -7.51 13.87
CA PRO A 118 -0.62 -7.74 14.43
C PRO A 118 0.34 -8.38 13.42
N ALA A 119 1.64 -8.34 13.71
CA ALA A 119 2.67 -8.99 12.90
C ALA A 119 2.30 -10.46 12.58
N GLY A 120 2.29 -10.82 11.29
CA GLY A 120 1.79 -12.11 10.79
C GLY A 120 0.40 -12.04 10.11
N ALA A 121 -0.13 -10.84 9.90
CA ALA A 121 -1.46 -10.60 9.33
C ALA A 121 -1.64 -11.06 7.86
N LEU A 122 -0.55 -11.19 7.09
CA LEU A 122 -0.59 -11.69 5.71
C LEU A 122 -1.22 -13.08 5.55
N THR A 123 -1.44 -13.82 6.64
CA THR A 123 -2.11 -15.14 6.65
C THR A 123 -3.44 -15.15 5.90
N GLY A 124 -4.22 -14.07 5.95
CA GLY A 124 -5.50 -13.96 5.26
C GLY A 124 -5.37 -14.19 3.74
N PHE A 125 -4.56 -13.36 3.08
CA PHE A 125 -4.33 -13.48 1.63
C PHE A 125 -3.40 -14.65 1.25
N ARG A 126 -2.47 -15.03 2.13
CA ARG A 126 -1.57 -16.18 1.85
C ARG A 126 -2.33 -17.51 1.76
N ALA A 127 -3.42 -17.66 2.52
CA ALA A 127 -4.26 -18.85 2.52
C ALA A 127 -5.22 -18.96 1.33
N LEU A 128 -5.39 -17.88 0.56
CA LEU A 128 -6.27 -17.89 -0.61
C LEU A 128 -5.62 -18.60 -1.79
N MET A 129 -6.47 -19.26 -2.58
CA MET A 129 -6.09 -19.77 -3.88
C MET A 129 -5.93 -18.59 -4.85
N THR A 130 -4.74 -18.45 -5.42
CA THR A 130 -4.34 -17.36 -6.31
C THR A 130 -3.85 -17.91 -7.63
N LEU A 131 -4.03 -17.16 -8.71
CA LEU A 131 -3.45 -17.44 -10.02
C LEU A 131 -1.94 -17.29 -9.99
N ALA A 132 -1.45 -16.25 -9.31
CA ALA A 132 -0.04 -15.94 -9.18
C ALA A 132 0.21 -15.04 -7.96
N LYS A 133 1.46 -15.02 -7.50
CA LYS A 133 1.91 -14.13 -6.42
C LYS A 133 3.19 -13.43 -6.84
N THR A 134 3.40 -12.21 -6.34
CA THR A 134 4.70 -11.54 -6.44
C THR A 134 4.91 -10.62 -5.24
N ARG A 135 6.14 -10.14 -5.10
CA ARG A 135 6.53 -9.13 -4.10
C ARG A 135 7.12 -7.93 -4.82
N CYS A 136 6.78 -6.76 -4.32
CA CYS A 136 7.41 -5.50 -4.71
C CYS A 136 8.11 -4.90 -3.51
N THR A 137 9.15 -4.11 -3.78
CA THR A 137 9.83 -3.30 -2.76
C THR A 137 9.75 -1.84 -3.14
N VAL A 138 9.63 -0.99 -2.13
CA VAL A 138 9.60 0.45 -2.33
C VAL A 138 10.18 1.17 -1.12
N THR A 139 10.80 2.32 -1.38
CA THR A 139 11.08 3.31 -0.34
C THR A 139 10.24 4.53 -0.66
N GLN A 140 9.32 4.87 0.24
CA GLN A 140 8.53 6.08 0.12
C GLN A 140 9.42 7.27 0.51
N THR A 141 9.38 8.31 -0.30
CA THR A 141 10.05 9.58 -0.02
C THR A 141 8.99 10.62 0.27
N LEU A 142 9.22 11.44 1.30
CA LEU A 142 8.31 12.53 1.64
C LEU A 142 8.09 13.44 0.41
N THR A 143 6.87 13.97 0.29
CA THR A 143 6.43 14.91 -0.78
C THR A 143 6.48 14.41 -2.22
N VAL A 144 6.80 13.13 -2.46
CA VAL A 144 6.81 12.54 -3.81
C VAL A 144 6.09 11.19 -3.86
N GLN A 145 5.69 10.80 -5.07
CA GLN A 145 5.12 9.49 -5.35
C GLN A 145 6.23 8.54 -5.81
N SER A 146 6.45 7.47 -5.06
CA SER A 146 7.38 6.39 -5.38
C SER A 146 6.67 5.28 -6.16
N ILE A 147 7.34 4.73 -7.17
CA ILE A 147 6.86 3.54 -7.88
C ILE A 147 7.54 2.31 -7.25
N ALA A 148 6.74 1.31 -6.89
CA ALA A 148 7.24 0.06 -6.36
C ALA A 148 7.90 -0.78 -7.48
N SER A 149 9.05 -1.36 -7.17
CA SER A 149 9.74 -2.30 -8.06
C SER A 149 9.25 -3.71 -7.75
N CYS A 150 8.54 -4.33 -8.69
CA CYS A 150 7.97 -5.67 -8.54
C CYS A 150 8.73 -6.71 -9.35
N GLU A 151 8.83 -7.92 -8.81
CA GLU A 151 9.15 -9.09 -9.63
C GLU A 151 7.95 -9.44 -10.54
N PRO A 152 8.17 -10.07 -11.71
CA PRO A 152 7.08 -10.61 -12.51
C PRO A 152 6.19 -11.55 -11.70
N LEU A 153 4.91 -11.65 -12.06
CA LEU A 153 4.00 -12.63 -11.43
C LEU A 153 4.53 -14.05 -11.65
N ALA A 154 4.94 -14.72 -10.57
CA ALA A 154 5.34 -16.11 -10.60
C ALA A 154 4.09 -17.00 -10.70
N ARG A 155 4.02 -17.81 -11.76
CA ARG A 155 3.00 -18.85 -11.95
C ARG A 155 3.38 -20.14 -11.26
#